data_AF-A0A7J6UAL5-F1
#
_entry.id   AF-A0A7J6UAL5-F1
#
_cell.length_a   1.000
_cell.length_b   1.000
_cell.length_c   1.000
_cell.angle_alpha   90.00
_cell.angle_beta   90.00
_cell.angle_gamma   90.00
#
_symmetry.space_group_name_H-M   'P 1'
#
loop_
_entity.id
_entity.type
_entity.pdbx_description
1 polymer ?
#
loop_
_entity_poly.entity_id
_entity_poly.type
_entity_poly.pdbx_seq_one_letter_code
_entity_poly.pdbx_strand_id
1 'polypeptide(L)'
;YVLTAANSKESSWATYCPWLFSQDHKNHDVVGGTEIGTCLGDLFSVNWMEDSDLHRIFDIPEKLIQQGQIVRFETNLREEKHPRHPGAPKAKYATSILDQ
;
A
#
# COMPACT_ATOMS: atom_id res chain seq x y z
N TYR A 1 2.87 9.20 -18.44
CA TYR A 1 3.05 9.50 -17.01
C TYR A 1 3.51 8.23 -16.31
N VAL A 2 4.31 8.31 -15.25
CA VAL A 2 4.82 7.11 -14.54
C VAL A 2 4.75 7.32 -13.02
N LEU A 3 4.30 6.29 -12.31
CA LEU A 3 4.30 6.20 -10.86
C LEU A 3 5.11 4.97 -10.45
N THR A 4 5.93 5.08 -9.40
CA THR A 4 6.73 3.96 -8.89
C THR A 4 6.53 3.80 -7.39
N ALA A 5 6.54 2.55 -6.91
CA ALA A 5 6.33 2.21 -5.50
C ALA A 5 7.40 2.79 -4.55
N ALA A 6 8.62 3.00 -5.05
CA ALA A 6 9.73 3.52 -4.28
C ALA A 6 10.72 4.26 -5.18
N ASN A 7 11.57 5.08 -4.59
CA ASN A 7 12.72 5.67 -5.29
C ASN A 7 13.84 4.65 -5.52
N SER A 8 14.89 5.05 -6.23
CA SER A 8 16.02 4.19 -6.61
C SER A 8 16.91 3.71 -5.46
N LYS A 9 16.70 4.20 -4.23
CA LYS A 9 17.53 3.92 -3.05
C LYS A 9 16.77 3.21 -1.92
N GLU A 10 15.48 2.98 -2.08
CA GLU A 10 14.63 2.38 -1.06
C GLU A 10 13.85 1.19 -1.64
N SER A 11 13.47 0.24 -0.78
CA SER A 11 12.65 -0.90 -1.16
C SER A 11 11.17 -0.56 -1.12
N SER A 12 10.37 -1.25 -1.94
CA SER A 12 8.92 -1.33 -1.77
C SER A 12 8.55 -2.27 -0.61
N TRP A 13 7.26 -2.30 -0.23
CA TRP A 13 6.77 -3.04 0.92
C TRP A 13 5.70 -4.04 0.54
N ALA A 14 5.82 -5.26 1.08
CA ALA A 14 4.72 -6.21 1.08
C ALA A 14 3.67 -5.80 2.13
N THR A 15 2.42 -6.20 1.92
CA THR A 15 1.30 -5.96 2.84
C THR A 15 0.42 -7.20 2.91
N TYR A 16 -0.51 -7.20 3.87
CA TYR A 16 -1.38 -8.34 4.17
C TYR A 16 -0.57 -9.62 4.40
N CYS A 17 0.47 -9.50 5.24
CA CYS A 17 1.39 -10.59 5.54
C CYS A 17 1.02 -11.26 6.87
N PRO A 18 1.24 -12.58 7.02
CA PRO A 18 0.88 -13.31 8.24
C PRO A 18 1.57 -12.80 9.51
N TRP A 19 2.79 -12.28 9.39
CA TRP A 19 3.57 -11.78 10.52
C TRP A 19 3.33 -10.29 10.83
N LEU A 20 2.59 -9.58 9.96
CA LEU A 20 2.18 -8.21 10.26
C LEU A 20 0.98 -8.28 11.19
N PHE A 21 1.27 -8.34 12.49
CA PHE A 21 0.24 -8.34 13.53
C PHE A 21 -0.68 -7.11 13.38
N SER A 22 -1.99 -7.32 13.36
CA SER A 22 -2.96 -6.27 13.68
C SER A 22 -3.14 -6.14 15.19
N GLN A 23 -3.63 -4.98 15.61
CA GLN A 23 -4.10 -4.74 16.97
C GLN A 23 -5.18 -5.74 17.44
N ASP A 24 -5.87 -6.41 16.51
CA ASP A 24 -6.91 -7.41 16.80
C ASP A 24 -6.40 -8.87 16.78
N HIS A 25 -5.08 -9.11 16.71
CA HIS A 25 -4.45 -10.44 16.70
C HIS A 25 -4.91 -11.38 15.57
N LYS A 26 -5.34 -10.82 14.43
CA LYS A 26 -5.71 -11.62 13.26
C LYS A 26 -4.58 -11.71 12.24
N ASN A 27 -4.55 -12.83 11.55
CA ASN A 27 -3.69 -13.05 10.39
C ASN A 27 -4.28 -12.31 9.17
N HIS A 28 -3.45 -11.54 8.45
CA HIS A 28 -3.91 -10.73 7.31
C HIS A 28 -3.88 -11.48 5.98
N ASP A 29 -3.42 -12.72 6.00
CA ASP A 29 -3.28 -13.61 4.86
C ASP A 29 -4.37 -14.69 4.82
N VAL A 30 -5.53 -14.44 5.44
CA VAL A 30 -6.65 -15.39 5.47
C VAL A 30 -7.58 -15.14 4.29
N VAL A 31 -7.72 -16.13 3.41
CA VAL A 31 -8.65 -16.10 2.27
C VAL A 31 -9.64 -17.25 2.42
N GLY A 32 -10.95 -16.92 2.49
CA GLY A 32 -11.99 -17.94 2.64
C GLY A 32 -11.86 -18.80 3.90
N GLY A 33 -11.28 -18.27 4.97
CA GLY A 33 -11.03 -18.99 6.23
C GLY A 33 -9.77 -19.87 6.24
N THR A 34 -8.95 -19.82 5.19
CA THR A 34 -7.68 -20.56 5.10
C THR A 34 -6.50 -19.59 5.16
N GLU A 35 -5.49 -19.90 5.98
CA GLU A 35 -4.22 -19.17 6.04
C GLU A 35 -3.35 -19.51 4.83
N ILE A 36 -2.89 -18.49 4.10
CA ILE A 36 -2.13 -18.67 2.87
C ILE A 36 -0.61 -18.79 3.14
N GLY A 37 -0.13 -18.30 4.29
CA GLY A 37 1.26 -18.39 4.74
C GLY A 37 2.22 -17.42 4.04
N THR A 38 1.72 -16.46 3.25
CA THR A 38 2.51 -15.43 2.58
C THR A 38 1.74 -14.12 2.48
N CYS A 39 2.45 -13.03 2.18
CA CYS A 39 1.81 -11.74 1.90
C CYS A 39 0.86 -11.84 0.69
N LEU A 40 -0.32 -11.25 0.81
CA LEU A 40 -1.32 -11.24 -0.26
C LEU A 40 -1.14 -10.09 -1.26
N GLY A 41 -0.28 -9.12 -0.97
CA GLY A 41 -0.01 -8.02 -1.88
C GLY A 41 1.22 -7.19 -1.53
N ASP A 42 1.42 -6.12 -2.29
CA ASP A 42 2.38 -5.07 -1.99
C ASP A 42 1.68 -3.72 -1.81
N LEU A 43 2.25 -2.87 -0.96
CA LEU A 43 1.60 -1.68 -0.44
C LEU A 43 1.29 -0.66 -1.53
N PHE A 44 2.13 -0.54 -2.57
CA PHE A 44 1.81 0.31 -3.72
C PHE A 44 0.62 -0.25 -4.48
N SER A 45 0.68 -1.54 -4.82
CA SER A 45 -0.31 -2.14 -5.69
C SER A 45 -1.69 -2.17 -5.06
N VAL A 46 -1.79 -2.57 -3.79
CA VAL A 46 -3.10 -2.60 -3.11
C VAL A 46 -3.69 -1.20 -2.97
N ASN A 47 -2.86 -0.18 -2.69
CA ASN A 47 -3.36 1.18 -2.50
C ASN A 47 -4.00 1.75 -3.76
N TRP A 48 -3.41 1.56 -4.95
CA TRP A 48 -4.04 2.07 -6.18
C TRP A 48 -5.21 1.20 -6.65
N MET A 49 -5.17 -0.11 -6.44
CA MET A 49 -6.26 -1.01 -6.83
C MET A 49 -7.50 -0.82 -5.95
N GLU A 50 -7.33 -0.78 -4.62
CA GLU A 50 -8.43 -0.58 -3.68
C GLU A 50 -9.07 0.80 -3.84
N ASP A 51 -8.26 1.84 -4.05
CA ASP A 51 -8.74 3.18 -4.37
C ASP A 51 -9.54 3.19 -5.69
N SER A 52 -9.04 2.51 -6.73
CA SER A 52 -9.76 2.39 -8.00
C SER A 52 -11.08 1.63 -7.87
N ASP A 53 -11.15 0.61 -7.02
CA ASP A 53 -12.37 -0.18 -6.78
C ASP A 53 -13.46 0.65 -6.08
N LEU A 54 -13.07 1.61 -5.23
CA LEU A 54 -14.00 2.55 -4.59
C LEU A 54 -14.51 3.61 -5.57
N HIS A 55 -13.70 3.99 -6.56
CA HIS A 55 -14.05 5.01 -7.55
C HIS A 55 -14.73 4.41 -8.77
N ARG A 56 -16.01 4.71 -8.93
CA ARG A 56 -16.74 4.37 -10.15
C ARG A 56 -16.32 5.29 -11.29
N ILE A 57 -15.55 4.73 -12.24
CA ILE A 57 -14.99 5.42 -13.41
C ILE A 57 -16.01 6.30 -14.15
N PHE A 58 -17.29 5.93 -14.15
CA PHE A 58 -18.35 6.66 -14.85
C PHE A 58 -19.18 7.62 -13.98
N ASP A 59 -19.26 7.39 -12.66
CA ASP A 59 -20.14 8.17 -11.78
C ASP A 59 -19.37 9.30 -11.08
N ILE A 60 -18.13 9.05 -10.65
CA ILE A 60 -17.26 10.01 -9.95
C ILE A 60 -15.83 9.77 -10.44
N PRO A 61 -15.48 10.26 -11.65
CA PRO A 61 -14.17 10.00 -12.24
C PRO A 61 -13.08 10.72 -11.44
N GLU A 62 -12.18 9.93 -10.86
CA GLU A 62 -10.96 10.43 -10.26
C GLU A 62 -9.92 10.74 -11.35
N LYS A 63 -9.21 11.86 -11.24
CA LYS A 63 -8.08 12.15 -12.10
C LYS A 63 -6.85 11.39 -11.62
N LEU A 64 -6.05 10.91 -12.55
CA LEU A 64 -4.77 10.25 -12.26
C LEU A 64 -3.86 11.03 -11.29
N ILE A 65 -3.84 12.37 -11.35
CA ILE A 65 -3.05 13.18 -10.42
C ILE A 65 -3.54 13.05 -8.97
N GLN A 66 -4.86 12.95 -8.77
CA GLN A 66 -5.47 12.78 -7.45
C GLN A 66 -5.12 11.39 -6.93
N GLN A 67 -5.29 10.35 -7.77
CA GLN A 67 -4.92 8.99 -7.41
C GLN A 67 -3.43 8.89 -7.04
N GLY A 68 -2.57 9.50 -7.85
CA GLY A 68 -1.14 9.56 -7.58
C GLY A 68 -0.77 10.25 -6.26
N GLN A 69 -1.58 11.21 -5.79
CA GLN A 69 -1.41 11.84 -4.48
C GLN A 69 -1.91 10.95 -3.34
N ILE A 70 -3.06 10.31 -3.49
CA ILE A 70 -3.63 9.38 -2.50
C ILE A 70 -2.70 8.19 -2.30
N VAL A 71 -2.31 7.51 -3.38
CA VAL A 71 -1.41 6.34 -3.32
C VAL A 71 -0.05 6.70 -2.73
N ARG A 72 0.47 7.90 -3.05
CA ARG A 72 1.69 8.42 -2.41
C ARG A 72 1.50 8.60 -0.91
N PHE A 73 0.39 9.19 -0.47
CA PHE A 73 0.14 9.44 0.94
C PHE A 73 0.01 8.13 1.72
N GLU A 74 -0.89 7.25 1.30
CA GLU A 74 -1.19 5.98 1.98
C GLU A 74 0.04 5.10 2.12
N THR A 75 0.85 5.02 1.08
CA THR A 75 2.01 4.15 1.16
C THR A 75 3.20 4.76 1.91
N ASN A 76 3.23 6.08 2.10
CA ASN A 76 4.20 6.74 2.99
C ASN A 76 3.77 6.66 4.47
N LEU A 77 2.48 6.42 4.76
CA LEU A 77 1.89 6.58 6.09
C LEU A 77 1.96 5.36 7.01
N ARG A 78 2.26 4.16 6.51
CA ARG A 78 2.17 2.94 7.34
C ARG A 78 3.38 2.77 8.28
N GLU A 79 3.62 3.75 9.16
CA GLU A 79 4.31 3.56 10.44
C GLU A 79 3.28 3.08 11.47
N GLU A 80 3.04 1.76 11.56
CA GLU A 80 2.54 1.22 12.83
C GLU A 80 3.74 0.75 13.66
N LYS A 81 3.99 1.45 14.77
CA LYS A 81 4.92 1.02 15.82
C LYS A 81 4.40 -0.28 16.43
N HIS A 82 4.64 -1.42 15.79
CA HIS A 82 4.35 -2.69 16.42
C HIS A 82 5.50 -3.08 17.35
N PRO A 83 5.27 -3.30 18.67
CA PRO A 83 6.33 -3.60 19.65
C PRO A 83 7.17 -4.86 19.38
N ARG A 84 6.80 -5.73 18.43
CA ARG A 84 7.60 -6.90 18.02
C ARG A 84 8.40 -6.69 16.72
N HIS A 85 8.14 -5.62 15.97
CA HIS A 85 8.83 -5.26 14.74
C HIS A 85 9.08 -3.74 14.68
N PRO A 86 10.15 -3.23 15.31
CA PRO A 86 10.55 -1.85 15.14
C PRO A 86 11.01 -1.62 13.69
N GLY A 87 10.24 -0.83 12.94
CA GLY A 87 10.60 -0.34 11.62
C GLY A 87 10.09 -1.20 10.47
N ALA A 88 8.83 -1.03 10.08
CA ALA A 88 8.49 -1.12 8.66
C ALA A 88 9.00 0.17 8.00
N PRO A 89 9.99 0.11 7.09
CA PRO A 89 10.49 1.30 6.43
C PRO A 89 9.39 2.05 5.69
N LYS A 90 9.60 3.36 5.65
CA LYS A 90 8.93 4.25 4.71
C LYS A 90 9.36 3.81 3.32
N ALA A 91 8.45 3.37 2.46
CA ALA A 91 8.70 3.51 1.03
C ALA A 91 8.55 5.00 0.73
N LYS A 92 9.63 5.75 0.48
CA LYS A 92 9.47 7.10 -0.06
C LYS A 92 9.22 6.97 -1.56
N TYR A 93 7.98 7.19 -1.89
CA TYR A 93 7.43 7.30 -3.23
C TYR A 93 8.26 8.22 -4.09
N ALA A 94 8.63 7.74 -5.27
CA ALA A 94 9.03 8.59 -6.38
C ALA A 94 7.91 8.58 -7.41
N THR A 95 7.32 9.75 -7.69
CA THR A 95 6.35 9.90 -8.76
C THR A 95 6.89 10.94 -9.73
N SER A 96 7.00 10.60 -11.02
CA SER A 96 7.49 11.55 -12.03
C SER A 96 6.49 12.69 -12.29
N ILE A 97 5.27 12.56 -11.78
CA ILE A 97 4.16 13.50 -11.98
C ILE A 97 4.17 14.63 -10.93
N LEU A 98 4.62 14.37 -9.69
CA LEU A 98 4.59 15.38 -8.62
C LEU A 98 5.89 16.18 -8.50
N ASP A 99 6.91 15.80 -9.27
CA ASP A 99 8.19 16.51 -9.36
C ASP A 99 8.23 17.47 -10.59
N GLN A 100 7.09 17.71 -11.26
CA GLN A 100 6.88 18.72 -12.32
C GLN A 100 5.87 19.76 -11.87
#